data_AF-A0A7S2CKF0-F1
#
_entry.id   AF-A0A7S2CKF0-F1
#
_cell.length_a   1.000
_cell.length_b   1.000
_cell.length_c   1.000
_cell.angle_alpha   90.00
_cell.angle_beta   90.00
_cell.angle_gamma   90.00
#
_symmetry.space_group_name_H-M   'P 1'
#
loop_
_entity.id
_entity.type
_entity.pdbx_description
1 polymer ?
#
loop_
_entity_poly.entity_id
_entity_poly.type
_entity_poly.pdbx_seq_one_letter_code
_entity_poly.pdbx_strand_id
1 'polypeptide(L)'
;EEPKDISGDKTYSIKDAKLRTEEDKRRHRAEQKKAKIRLEVKEMQEIVAQQREHNRTLPPQVQLSERELLLDPEYAEILLAKEKACLEEVRQEKEYATEKSERLLRKLSKRFLSTVETELMALNAFKSSRCVFTFATRAHCDAFRELVDADDELQKRETSERASIIDTDNQQLNTLEASTGRGSEARGFGVGNGAGGSSDDSREEELTREEERKLKRVQRQQALERIKAECPGKDTDMPADLEAIKYALENKGDYRLKMGA
;
A
#
# COMPACT_ATOMS: atom_id res chain seq x y z
N GLU A 1 30.10 -17.34 48.59
CA GLU A 1 30.67 -17.32 47.23
C GLU A 1 30.09 -16.12 46.50
N GLU A 2 30.88 -15.40 45.71
CA GLU A 2 30.40 -14.22 44.98
C GLU A 2 29.83 -14.63 43.62
N PRO A 3 28.69 -14.07 43.18
CA PRO A 3 28.13 -14.38 41.88
C PRO A 3 29.05 -13.82 40.78
N LYS A 4 29.53 -14.69 39.89
CA LYS A 4 30.33 -14.28 38.72
C LYS A 4 29.51 -13.33 37.84
N ASP A 5 30.06 -12.14 37.61
CA ASP A 5 29.43 -11.14 36.75
C ASP A 5 29.38 -11.60 35.28
N ILE A 6 28.33 -11.19 34.58
CA ILE A 6 27.97 -11.68 33.24
C ILE A 6 28.66 -10.87 32.14
N SER A 7 29.98 -11.03 32.04
CA SER A 7 30.87 -10.39 31.05
C SER A 7 30.70 -10.92 29.61
N GLY A 8 29.46 -10.97 29.12
CA GLY A 8 29.11 -11.46 27.78
C GLY A 8 28.36 -10.43 26.94
N ASP A 9 28.98 -9.97 25.85
CA ASP A 9 28.44 -8.99 24.88
C ASP A 9 27.22 -9.52 24.05
N LYS A 10 26.67 -10.68 24.44
CA LYS A 10 25.47 -11.31 23.86
C LYS A 10 24.42 -11.71 24.91
N THR A 11 24.72 -11.59 26.21
CA THR A 11 23.72 -11.72 27.27
C THR A 11 22.99 -10.40 27.43
N TYR A 12 21.71 -10.37 27.04
CA TYR A 12 20.83 -9.21 27.25
C TYR A 12 20.87 -8.74 28.70
N SER A 13 20.83 -7.43 28.92
CA SER A 13 20.64 -6.88 30.26
C SER A 13 19.40 -7.48 30.90
N ILE A 14 19.44 -7.77 32.20
CA ILE A 14 18.32 -8.38 32.94
C ILE A 14 17.03 -7.54 32.78
N LYS A 15 17.17 -6.22 32.59
CA LYS A 15 16.07 -5.30 32.27
C LYS A 15 15.49 -5.51 30.87
N ASP A 16 16.33 -5.67 29.85
CA ASP A 16 15.91 -5.91 28.46
C ASP A 16 15.27 -7.29 28.30
N ALA A 17 15.85 -8.30 28.96
CA ALA A 17 15.30 -9.64 29.02
C ALA A 17 13.90 -9.62 29.65
N LYS A 18 13.73 -8.94 30.78
CA LYS A 18 12.42 -8.77 31.42
C LYS A 18 11.43 -8.08 30.48
N LEU A 19 11.78 -6.92 29.92
CA LEU A 19 10.92 -6.13 29.02
C LEU A 19 10.45 -6.95 27.80
N ARG A 20 11.36 -7.68 27.15
CA ARG A 20 11.03 -8.58 26.04
C ARG A 20 10.06 -9.68 26.47
N THR A 21 10.30 -10.36 27.60
CA THR A 21 9.33 -11.38 28.06
C THR A 21 7.95 -10.80 28.42
N GLU A 22 7.86 -9.53 28.80
CA GLU A 22 6.57 -8.86 29.05
C GLU A 22 5.86 -8.49 27.74
N GLU A 23 6.60 -8.02 26.73
CA GLU A 23 6.09 -7.87 25.36
C GLU A 23 5.62 -9.19 24.77
N ASP A 24 6.42 -10.26 24.86
CA ASP A 24 6.08 -11.57 24.31
C ASP A 24 4.86 -12.18 25.01
N LYS A 25 4.75 -12.03 26.34
CA LYS A 25 3.52 -12.38 27.09
C LYS A 25 2.32 -11.56 26.63
N ARG A 26 2.48 -10.27 26.31
CA ARG A 26 1.40 -9.41 25.77
C ARG A 26 0.98 -9.83 24.35
N ARG A 27 1.94 -10.11 23.47
CA ARG A 27 1.73 -10.61 22.10
C ARG A 27 1.00 -11.95 22.13
N HIS A 28 1.52 -12.92 22.89
CA HIS A 28 0.94 -14.25 23.00
C HIS A 28 -0.48 -14.24 23.58
N ARG A 29 -0.76 -13.42 24.61
CA ARG A 29 -2.14 -13.22 25.11
C ARG A 29 -3.08 -12.63 24.05
N ALA A 30 -2.60 -11.72 23.20
CA ALA A 30 -3.39 -11.19 22.09
C ALA A 30 -3.62 -12.23 20.98
N GLU A 31 -2.62 -13.08 20.70
CA GLU A 31 -2.72 -14.18 19.74
C GLU A 31 -3.67 -15.27 20.21
N GLN A 32 -3.65 -15.64 21.50
CA GLN A 32 -4.61 -16.55 22.13
C GLN A 32 -6.05 -16.02 21.97
N LYS A 33 -6.30 -14.74 22.27
CA LYS A 33 -7.62 -14.11 22.06
C LYS A 33 -8.04 -14.15 20.59
N LYS A 34 -7.14 -13.80 19.66
CA LYS A 34 -7.39 -13.90 18.21
C LYS A 34 -7.62 -15.35 17.76
N ALA A 35 -6.98 -16.34 18.39
CA ALA A 35 -7.17 -17.75 18.08
C ALA A 35 -8.54 -18.26 18.52
N LYS A 36 -9.01 -17.88 19.72
CA LYS A 36 -10.37 -18.19 20.20
C LYS A 36 -11.43 -17.62 19.25
N ILE A 37 -11.34 -16.33 18.92
CA ILE A 37 -12.29 -15.67 18.00
C ILE A 37 -12.27 -16.31 16.60
N ARG A 38 -11.10 -16.71 16.08
CA ARG A 38 -11.01 -17.45 14.81
C ARG A 38 -11.61 -18.86 14.86
N LEU A 39 -11.70 -19.49 16.03
CA LEU A 39 -12.39 -20.77 16.19
C LEU A 39 -13.90 -20.56 16.23
N GLU A 40 -14.37 -19.59 17.01
CA GLU A 40 -15.79 -19.20 17.08
C GLU A 40 -16.34 -18.78 15.69
N VAL A 41 -15.55 -18.03 14.90
CA VAL A 41 -15.93 -17.66 13.53
C VAL A 41 -15.97 -18.88 12.59
N LYS A 42 -15.08 -19.86 12.75
CA LYS A 42 -15.12 -21.10 11.96
C LYS A 42 -16.35 -21.94 12.29
N GLU A 43 -16.67 -22.10 13.57
CA GLU A 43 -17.85 -22.82 14.04
C GLU A 43 -19.14 -22.20 13.45
N MET A 44 -19.26 -20.86 13.48
CA MET A 44 -20.36 -20.16 12.81
C MET A 44 -20.39 -20.36 11.28
N GLN A 45 -19.22 -20.36 10.62
CA GLN A 45 -19.13 -20.62 9.17
C GLN A 45 -19.52 -22.06 8.81
N GLU A 46 -19.15 -23.04 9.64
CA GLU A 46 -19.51 -24.45 9.48
C GLU A 46 -21.02 -24.66 9.69
N ILE A 47 -21.63 -24.02 10.69
CA ILE A 47 -23.09 -24.02 10.90
C ILE A 47 -23.82 -23.42 9.70
N VAL A 48 -23.39 -22.26 9.19
CA VAL A 48 -24.01 -21.61 8.01
C VAL A 48 -23.82 -22.45 6.74
N ALA A 49 -22.70 -23.15 6.59
CA ALA A 49 -22.47 -24.09 5.49
C ALA A 49 -23.44 -25.29 5.57
N GLN A 50 -23.59 -25.91 6.75
CA GLN A 50 -24.53 -27.01 6.99
C GLN A 50 -25.99 -26.58 6.75
N GLN A 51 -26.39 -25.38 7.17
CA GLN A 51 -27.73 -24.83 6.89
C GLN A 51 -27.96 -24.62 5.39
N ARG A 52 -26.97 -24.08 4.66
CA ARG A 52 -27.03 -23.91 3.20
C ARG A 52 -27.06 -25.25 2.45
N GLU A 53 -26.36 -26.27 2.95
CA GLU A 53 -26.40 -27.63 2.40
C GLU A 53 -27.75 -28.30 2.68
N HIS A 54 -28.26 -28.24 3.91
CA HIS A 54 -29.58 -28.77 4.25
C HIS A 54 -30.69 -28.13 3.40
N ASN A 55 -30.67 -26.80 3.24
CA ASN A 55 -31.60 -26.09 2.35
C ASN A 55 -31.55 -26.64 0.91
N ARG A 56 -30.36 -26.94 0.36
CA ARG A 56 -30.22 -27.56 -0.97
C ARG A 56 -30.75 -29.01 -1.05
N THR A 57 -30.88 -29.72 0.08
CA THR A 57 -31.50 -31.06 0.11
C THR A 57 -33.03 -31.04 0.12
N LEU A 58 -33.65 -29.88 0.36
CA LEU A 58 -35.11 -29.73 0.33
C LEU A 58 -35.63 -29.71 -1.13
N PRO A 59 -36.90 -30.09 -1.37
CA PRO A 59 -37.53 -29.94 -2.68
C PRO A 59 -37.51 -28.49 -3.18
N PRO A 60 -37.35 -28.24 -4.50
CA PRO A 60 -37.13 -26.89 -5.05
C PRO A 60 -38.26 -25.90 -4.78
N GLN A 61 -39.47 -26.35 -4.42
CA GLN A 61 -40.59 -25.50 -4.01
C GLN A 61 -40.47 -24.96 -2.58
N VAL A 62 -39.52 -25.47 -1.79
CA VAL A 62 -39.32 -25.16 -0.35
C VAL A 62 -37.90 -24.66 -0.08
N GLN A 63 -37.04 -24.58 -1.10
CA GLN A 63 -35.69 -24.01 -0.96
C GLN A 63 -35.76 -22.50 -0.76
N LEU A 64 -35.22 -22.01 0.36
CA LEU A 64 -35.13 -20.58 0.65
C LEU A 64 -34.01 -19.94 -0.19
N SER A 65 -34.25 -18.76 -0.76
CA SER A 65 -33.19 -17.95 -1.35
C SER A 65 -32.25 -17.39 -0.28
N GLU A 66 -31.08 -16.88 -0.69
CA GLU A 66 -30.15 -16.22 0.24
C GLU A 66 -30.74 -14.98 0.93
N ARG A 67 -31.82 -14.40 0.41
CA ARG A 67 -32.53 -13.29 1.04
C ARG A 67 -33.54 -13.76 2.09
N GLU A 68 -34.22 -14.87 1.84
CA GLU A 68 -35.17 -15.48 2.80
C GLU A 68 -34.45 -16.21 3.95
N LEU A 69 -33.17 -16.55 3.76
CA LEU A 69 -32.26 -16.98 4.82
C LEU A 69 -31.81 -15.85 5.77
N LEU A 70 -32.08 -14.57 5.44
CA LEU A 70 -31.82 -13.44 6.33
C LEU A 70 -33.02 -13.23 7.25
N LEU A 71 -32.89 -13.63 8.52
CA LEU A 71 -33.92 -13.47 9.56
C LEU A 71 -34.31 -12.00 9.81
N ASP A 72 -33.35 -11.09 9.66
CA ASP A 72 -33.52 -9.65 9.90
C ASP A 72 -32.63 -8.87 8.92
N PRO A 73 -33.21 -8.16 7.92
CA PRO A 73 -32.45 -7.36 6.96
C PRO A 73 -31.96 -6.03 7.56
N GLU A 74 -32.70 -5.42 8.49
CA GLU A 74 -32.33 -4.14 9.12
C GLU A 74 -31.09 -4.32 10.01
N TYR A 75 -31.04 -5.42 10.77
CA TYR A 75 -29.87 -5.79 11.54
C TYR A 75 -28.66 -6.11 10.66
N ALA A 76 -28.85 -6.72 9.49
CA ALA A 76 -27.78 -6.94 8.53
C ALA A 76 -27.20 -5.61 7.99
N GLU A 77 -28.04 -4.61 7.70
CA GLU A 77 -27.57 -3.26 7.33
C GLU A 77 -26.80 -2.58 8.47
N ILE A 78 -27.26 -2.70 9.72
CA ILE A 78 -26.57 -2.20 10.91
C ILE A 78 -25.19 -2.86 11.08
N LEU A 79 -25.05 -4.16 10.80
CA LEU A 79 -23.76 -4.86 10.82
C LEU A 79 -22.83 -4.38 9.70
N LEU A 80 -23.33 -4.23 8.47
CA LEU A 80 -22.56 -3.70 7.34
C LEU A 80 -22.11 -2.25 7.55
N ALA A 81 -22.90 -1.43 8.24
CA ALA A 81 -22.50 -0.07 8.63
C ALA A 81 -21.34 -0.08 9.65
N LYS A 82 -21.40 -0.97 10.65
CA LYS A 82 -20.33 -1.16 11.65
C LYS A 82 -19.05 -1.72 11.03
N GLU A 83 -19.17 -2.65 10.08
CA GLU A 83 -18.02 -3.18 9.33
C GLU A 83 -17.33 -2.07 8.54
N LYS A 84 -18.07 -1.26 7.78
CA LYS A 84 -17.53 -0.11 7.02
C LYS A 84 -16.81 0.90 7.92
N ALA A 85 -17.38 1.23 9.09
CA ALA A 85 -16.74 2.12 10.05
C ALA A 85 -15.40 1.56 10.56
N CYS A 86 -15.38 0.28 10.99
CA CYS A 86 -14.17 -0.41 11.45
C CYS A 86 -13.11 -0.51 10.34
N LEU A 87 -13.50 -0.74 9.09
CA LEU A 87 -12.59 -0.77 7.94
C LEU A 87 -11.97 0.60 7.66
N GLU A 88 -12.73 1.70 7.76
CA GLU A 88 -12.22 3.06 7.59
C GLU A 88 -11.33 3.52 8.77
N GLU A 89 -11.63 3.12 10.00
CA GLU A 89 -10.72 3.30 11.16
C GLU A 89 -9.37 2.60 10.91
N VAL A 90 -9.40 1.31 10.57
CA VAL A 90 -8.20 0.49 10.28
C VAL A 90 -7.45 1.00 9.04
N ARG A 91 -8.13 1.66 8.11
CA ARG A 91 -7.52 2.33 6.95
C ARG A 91 -6.79 3.59 7.40
N GLN A 92 -7.41 4.47 8.19
CA GLN A 92 -6.80 5.70 8.71
C GLN A 92 -5.56 5.39 9.59
N GLU A 93 -5.63 4.38 10.46
CA GLU A 93 -4.47 3.90 11.24
C GLU A 93 -3.27 3.51 10.35
N LYS A 94 -3.54 2.94 9.17
CA LYS A 94 -2.52 2.40 8.26
C LYS A 94 -2.07 3.39 7.19
N GLU A 95 -2.87 4.40 6.87
CA GLU A 95 -2.63 5.32 5.75
C GLU A 95 -1.24 6.00 5.82
N TYR A 96 -0.84 6.48 7.01
CA TYR A 96 0.51 7.01 7.19
C TYR A 96 1.62 5.96 7.00
N ALA A 97 1.38 4.71 7.41
CA ALA A 97 2.36 3.63 7.26
C ALA A 97 2.50 3.16 5.80
N THR A 98 1.40 3.10 5.04
CA THR A 98 1.41 2.80 3.61
C THR A 98 2.00 3.95 2.80
N GLU A 99 1.59 5.21 3.06
CA GLU A 99 2.17 6.33 2.32
C GLU A 99 3.67 6.50 2.62
N LYS A 100 4.10 6.24 3.87
CA LYS A 100 5.52 6.22 4.24
C LYS A 100 6.28 5.11 3.52
N SER A 101 5.75 3.88 3.47
CA SER A 101 6.45 2.77 2.80
C SER A 101 6.52 2.99 1.29
N GLU A 102 5.44 3.46 0.66
CA GLU A 102 5.43 3.87 -0.75
C GLU A 102 6.40 5.00 -1.05
N ARG A 103 6.42 6.08 -0.24
CA ARG A 103 7.34 7.21 -0.44
C ARG A 103 8.80 6.79 -0.25
N LEU A 104 9.08 5.81 0.62
CA LEU A 104 10.41 5.22 0.77
C LEU A 104 10.76 4.33 -0.43
N LEU A 105 9.85 3.46 -0.88
CA LEU A 105 10.03 2.60 -2.05
C LEU A 105 10.24 3.43 -3.32
N ARG A 106 9.44 4.48 -3.55
CA ARG A 106 9.59 5.43 -4.66
C ARG A 106 10.95 6.15 -4.62
N LYS A 107 11.46 6.51 -3.44
CA LYS A 107 12.82 7.07 -3.29
C LYS A 107 13.93 6.06 -3.56
N LEU A 108 13.74 4.81 -3.13
CA LEU A 108 14.73 3.73 -3.29
C LEU A 108 14.81 3.29 -4.75
N SER A 109 13.66 3.03 -5.38
CA SER A 109 13.52 2.85 -6.84
C SER A 109 14.14 4.03 -7.60
N LYS A 110 13.77 5.28 -7.31
CA LYS A 110 14.39 6.44 -8.00
C LYS A 110 15.90 6.55 -7.77
N ARG A 111 16.45 6.09 -6.64
CA ARG A 111 17.90 6.13 -6.39
C ARG A 111 18.68 5.03 -7.11
N PHE A 112 18.12 3.83 -7.25
CA PHE A 112 18.86 2.64 -7.68
C PHE A 112 18.41 2.07 -9.03
N LEU A 113 17.17 2.34 -9.46
CA LEU A 113 16.60 1.84 -10.71
C LEU A 113 16.48 2.92 -11.79
N SER A 114 16.40 4.22 -11.46
CA SER A 114 16.30 5.27 -12.50
C SER A 114 17.54 5.40 -13.41
N THR A 115 18.64 4.73 -13.05
CA THR A 115 19.87 4.64 -13.85
C THR A 115 20.06 3.28 -14.49
N VAL A 116 19.06 2.38 -14.44
CA VAL A 116 19.13 0.98 -14.87
C VAL A 116 17.97 0.70 -15.82
N GLU A 117 18.27 0.17 -17.00
CA GLU A 117 17.29 -0.13 -18.05
C GLU A 117 16.83 -1.58 -17.98
N THR A 118 17.76 -2.49 -17.74
CA THR A 118 17.50 -3.92 -17.48
C THR A 118 18.02 -4.28 -16.10
N GLU A 119 17.19 -4.86 -15.24
CA GLU A 119 17.63 -5.36 -13.94
C GLU A 119 18.42 -6.68 -14.07
N LEU A 120 19.26 -6.97 -13.07
CA LEU A 120 19.91 -8.28 -12.90
C LEU A 120 18.89 -9.27 -12.33
N MET A 121 18.29 -10.07 -13.22
CA MET A 121 17.38 -11.16 -12.89
C MET A 121 18.13 -12.49 -12.92
N ALA A 122 17.97 -13.30 -11.87
CA ALA A 122 18.56 -14.63 -11.76
C ALA A 122 17.48 -15.71 -11.85
N LEU A 123 17.54 -16.55 -12.89
CA LEU A 123 16.62 -17.66 -13.11
C LEU A 123 17.31 -18.99 -12.73
N ASN A 124 16.95 -19.52 -11.57
CA ASN A 124 17.41 -20.82 -11.07
C ASN A 124 16.48 -21.95 -11.54
N ALA A 125 17.04 -23.04 -12.08
CA ALA A 125 16.25 -24.19 -12.52
C ALA A 125 15.91 -25.15 -11.35
N PHE A 126 14.63 -25.41 -11.11
CA PHE A 126 14.16 -26.23 -9.97
C PHE A 126 14.67 -27.68 -9.91
N LYS A 127 15.11 -28.25 -11.04
CA LYS A 127 15.54 -29.66 -11.15
C LYS A 127 16.98 -29.86 -11.62
N SER A 128 17.76 -28.78 -11.74
CA SER A 128 19.17 -28.84 -12.17
C SER A 128 19.94 -27.64 -11.64
N SER A 129 21.21 -27.79 -11.28
CA SER A 129 22.10 -26.74 -10.76
C SER A 129 22.50 -25.64 -11.78
N ARG A 130 21.62 -25.34 -12.74
CA ARG A 130 21.79 -24.29 -13.75
C ARG A 130 21.10 -23.01 -13.27
N CYS A 131 21.83 -21.90 -13.37
CA CYS A 131 21.30 -20.55 -13.25
C CYS A 131 21.58 -19.79 -14.55
N VAL A 132 20.64 -18.96 -14.97
CA VAL A 132 20.81 -17.99 -16.07
C VAL A 132 20.61 -16.59 -15.48
N PHE A 133 21.50 -15.66 -15.84
CA PHE A 133 21.43 -14.27 -15.40
C PHE A 133 21.20 -13.36 -16.62
N THR A 134 20.34 -12.35 -16.49
CA THR A 134 20.41 -11.17 -17.36
C THR A 134 21.63 -10.31 -16.95
N PHE A 135 22.10 -9.43 -17.83
CA PHE A 135 23.05 -8.38 -17.42
C PHE A 135 22.31 -7.09 -17.10
N ALA A 136 22.85 -6.33 -16.14
CA ALA A 136 22.30 -5.03 -15.77
C ALA A 136 22.80 -3.95 -16.73
N THR A 137 21.91 -3.38 -17.54
CA THR A 137 22.24 -2.32 -18.50
C THR A 137 21.96 -0.96 -17.86
N ARG A 138 22.89 -0.01 -18.02
CA ARG A 138 22.69 1.36 -17.52
C ARG A 138 21.73 2.10 -18.46
N ALA A 139 20.73 2.78 -17.89
CA ALA A 139 19.79 3.58 -18.66
C ALA A 139 20.50 4.63 -19.53
N HIS A 140 20.14 4.67 -20.81
CA HIS A 140 20.64 5.67 -21.76
C HIS A 140 20.18 7.09 -21.34
N CYS A 141 20.94 8.13 -21.74
CA CYS A 141 20.54 9.52 -21.53
C CYS A 141 19.30 9.87 -22.37
N ASP A 142 18.53 10.86 -21.93
CA ASP A 142 17.22 11.17 -22.54
C ASP A 142 17.35 11.50 -24.03
N ALA A 143 18.34 12.31 -24.43
CA ALA A 143 18.63 12.62 -25.83
C ALA A 143 19.08 11.42 -26.69
N PHE A 144 19.55 10.32 -26.09
CA PHE A 144 19.81 9.08 -26.82
C PHE A 144 18.55 8.21 -26.93
N ARG A 145 17.69 8.19 -25.90
CA ARG A 145 16.37 7.56 -25.98
C ARG A 145 15.49 8.24 -27.04
N GLU A 146 15.42 9.57 -27.03
CA GLU A 146 14.72 10.37 -28.06
C GLU A 146 15.21 10.07 -29.48
N LEU A 147 16.52 9.85 -29.66
CA LEU A 147 17.10 9.47 -30.96
C LEU A 147 16.73 8.03 -31.35
N VAL A 148 16.83 7.07 -30.43
CA VAL A 148 16.44 5.67 -30.69
C VAL A 148 14.94 5.58 -30.97
N ASP A 149 14.09 6.21 -30.16
CA ASP A 149 12.63 6.24 -30.36
C ASP A 149 12.26 6.83 -31.74
N ALA A 150 12.98 7.87 -32.19
CA ALA A 150 12.80 8.47 -33.51
C ALA A 150 13.25 7.55 -34.66
N ASP A 151 14.41 6.90 -34.54
CA ASP A 151 14.88 5.90 -35.52
C ASP A 151 13.94 4.69 -35.58
N ASP A 152 13.41 4.26 -34.43
CA ASP A 152 12.44 3.16 -34.31
C ASP A 152 11.09 3.53 -34.94
N GLU A 153 10.63 4.79 -34.81
CA GLU A 153 9.49 5.31 -35.56
C GLU A 153 9.75 5.39 -37.07
N LEU A 154 10.93 5.84 -37.49
CA LEU A 154 11.30 5.89 -38.91
C LEU A 154 11.33 4.49 -39.53
N GLN A 155 11.90 3.49 -38.84
CA GLN A 155 11.89 2.11 -39.32
C GLN A 155 10.48 1.51 -39.33
N LYS A 156 9.60 1.85 -38.38
CA LYS A 156 8.18 1.45 -38.42
C LYS A 156 7.44 2.07 -39.60
N ARG A 157 7.77 3.31 -39.99
CA ARG A 157 7.23 3.95 -41.19
C ARG A 157 7.79 3.29 -42.46
N GLU A 158 9.10 3.16 -42.62
CA GLU A 158 9.72 2.50 -43.78
C GLU A 158 9.23 1.05 -43.98
N THR A 159 9.05 0.28 -42.91
CA THR A 159 8.54 -1.10 -43.00
C THR A 159 7.05 -1.14 -43.31
N SER A 160 6.24 -0.18 -42.81
CA SER A 160 4.83 -0.04 -43.20
C SER A 160 4.69 0.39 -44.65
N GLU A 161 5.52 1.32 -45.11
CA GLU A 161 5.57 1.77 -46.51
C GLU A 161 6.00 0.63 -47.44
N ARG A 162 7.07 -0.11 -47.11
CA ARG A 162 7.50 -1.29 -47.87
C ARG A 162 6.45 -2.40 -47.86
N ALA A 163 5.75 -2.63 -46.74
CA ALA A 163 4.62 -3.55 -46.70
C ALA A 163 3.49 -3.08 -47.64
N SER A 164 3.14 -1.80 -47.62
CA SER A 164 2.12 -1.25 -48.53
C SER A 164 2.52 -1.33 -50.00
N ILE A 165 3.82 -1.17 -50.32
CA ILE A 165 4.35 -1.34 -51.69
C ILE A 165 4.23 -2.81 -52.11
N ILE A 166 4.62 -3.75 -51.26
CA ILE A 166 4.50 -5.19 -51.51
C ILE A 166 3.02 -5.59 -51.66
N ASP A 167 2.11 -5.03 -50.87
CA ASP A 167 0.66 -5.23 -51.04
C ASP A 167 0.15 -4.60 -52.35
N THR A 168 0.66 -3.44 -52.78
CA THR A 168 0.28 -2.88 -54.10
C THR A 168 0.84 -3.66 -55.28
N ASP A 169 2.02 -4.29 -55.17
CA ASP A 169 2.57 -5.15 -56.22
C ASP A 169 1.79 -6.47 -56.31
N ASN A 170 1.42 -7.07 -55.17
CA ASN A 170 0.52 -8.22 -55.13
C ASN A 170 -0.90 -7.89 -55.64
N GLN A 171 -1.40 -6.68 -55.35
CA GLN A 171 -2.67 -6.20 -55.91
C GLN A 171 -2.58 -5.89 -57.41
N GLN A 172 -1.44 -5.43 -57.93
CA GLN A 172 -1.21 -5.26 -59.37
C GLN A 172 -1.15 -6.60 -60.12
N LEU A 173 -0.56 -7.63 -59.51
CA LEU A 173 -0.62 -9.00 -60.04
C LEU A 173 -2.06 -9.55 -60.05
N ASN A 174 -2.86 -9.32 -58.99
CA ASN A 174 -4.27 -9.75 -58.95
C ASN A 174 -5.22 -8.91 -59.85
N THR A 175 -4.94 -7.62 -60.07
CA THR A 175 -5.85 -6.76 -60.86
C THR A 175 -5.72 -6.95 -62.38
N LEU A 176 -4.72 -7.68 -62.85
CA LEU A 176 -4.67 -8.17 -64.24
C LEU A 176 -5.73 -9.26 -64.53
N GLU A 177 -6.24 -9.98 -63.52
CA GLU A 177 -7.36 -10.93 -63.69
C GLU A 177 -8.73 -10.34 -63.31
N ALA A 178 -8.77 -9.30 -62.47
CA ALA A 178 -10.00 -8.80 -61.84
C ALA A 178 -10.69 -7.60 -62.56
N SER A 179 -10.79 -7.64 -63.89
CA SER A 179 -11.38 -6.53 -64.67
C SER A 179 -12.92 -6.59 -64.81
N THR A 180 -13.69 -6.24 -63.76
CA THR A 180 -15.07 -5.70 -63.94
C THR A 180 -15.74 -5.11 -62.68
N GLY A 181 -16.12 -3.82 -62.75
CA GLY A 181 -17.46 -3.37 -62.30
C GLY A 181 -17.62 -2.54 -61.00
N ARG A 182 -17.97 -1.25 -61.18
CA ARG A 182 -18.73 -0.34 -60.26
C ARG A 182 -18.04 0.03 -58.91
N GLY A 183 -18.21 1.23 -58.34
CA GLY A 183 -18.95 2.44 -58.74
C GLY A 183 -18.85 3.57 -57.68
N SER A 184 -19.44 4.73 -57.98
CA SER A 184 -19.67 5.93 -57.13
C SER A 184 -20.19 5.64 -55.70
N GLU A 185 -20.08 6.48 -54.65
CA GLU A 185 -19.59 7.86 -54.38
C GLU A 185 -19.60 8.10 -52.83
N ALA A 186 -19.21 9.20 -52.15
CA ALA A 186 -18.54 10.50 -52.42
C ALA A 186 -18.10 11.17 -51.08
N ARG A 187 -17.57 12.41 -51.15
CA ARG A 187 -17.45 13.46 -50.09
C ARG A 187 -16.40 13.29 -48.99
N GLY A 188 -15.33 14.09 -49.12
CA GLY A 188 -14.58 14.67 -48.00
C GLY A 188 -14.67 16.20 -48.02
N PHE A 189 -14.52 16.85 -46.86
CA PHE A 189 -14.41 18.30 -46.69
C PHE A 189 -13.50 18.56 -45.48
N GLY A 190 -12.45 19.39 -45.61
CA GLY A 190 -11.50 19.61 -44.51
C GLY A 190 -10.48 20.72 -44.76
N VAL A 191 -10.77 21.92 -44.23
CA VAL A 191 -9.88 23.10 -44.09
C VAL A 191 -10.45 23.91 -42.89
N GLY A 192 -9.69 24.50 -41.96
CA GLY A 192 -8.25 24.45 -41.68
C GLY A 192 -7.81 25.58 -40.71
N ASN A 193 -6.67 25.37 -40.01
CA ASN A 193 -5.83 26.35 -39.27
C ASN A 193 -6.38 27.22 -38.09
N GLY A 194 -5.47 27.47 -37.12
CA GLY A 194 -5.59 28.39 -35.97
C GLY A 194 -5.02 27.76 -34.69
N ALA A 195 -3.88 28.10 -34.08
CA ALA A 195 -2.95 29.25 -34.08
C ALA A 195 -3.21 30.34 -33.01
N GLY A 196 -2.26 30.50 -32.06
CA GLY A 196 -2.29 31.47 -30.95
C GLY A 196 -2.86 30.90 -29.62
N GLY A 197 -2.39 31.27 -28.43
CA GLY A 197 -1.30 32.20 -28.10
C GLY A 197 -0.95 32.21 -26.59
N SER A 198 0.12 32.95 -26.26
CA SER A 198 0.58 33.32 -24.90
C SER A 198 -0.49 34.08 -24.10
N SER A 199 -0.45 34.39 -22.80
CA SER A 199 0.48 34.32 -21.65
C SER A 199 -0.20 35.08 -20.49
N ASP A 200 0.27 34.99 -19.24
CA ASP A 200 -0.03 36.04 -18.24
C ASP A 200 1.17 36.34 -17.33
N ASP A 201 1.32 37.59 -16.91
CA ASP A 201 2.41 38.13 -16.08
C ASP A 201 1.82 39.01 -14.97
N SER A 202 1.73 38.43 -13.76
CA SER A 202 1.19 39.10 -12.58
C SER A 202 2.27 39.29 -11.53
N ARG A 203 2.96 40.43 -11.60
CA ARG A 203 3.98 40.85 -10.62
C ARG A 203 3.36 41.28 -9.28
N GLU A 204 3.07 40.30 -8.44
CA GLU A 204 3.32 40.44 -7.00
C GLU A 204 4.72 39.89 -6.69
N GLU A 205 5.35 40.35 -5.62
CA GLU A 205 6.66 39.82 -5.19
C GLU A 205 6.47 38.45 -4.52
N GLU A 206 6.28 37.40 -5.34
CA GLU A 206 6.31 36.00 -4.88
C GLU A 206 7.66 35.71 -4.19
N LEU A 207 7.68 35.83 -2.86
CA LEU A 207 8.67 35.16 -2.01
C LEU A 207 8.80 33.72 -2.51
N THR A 208 10.02 33.32 -2.86
CA THR A 208 10.20 32.07 -3.59
C THR A 208 9.56 30.91 -2.82
N ARG A 209 9.09 29.88 -3.53
CA ARG A 209 8.48 28.69 -2.90
C ARG A 209 9.40 28.03 -1.86
N GLU A 210 10.69 28.35 -1.83
CA GLU A 210 11.62 27.99 -0.76
C GLU A 210 11.57 28.90 0.47
N GLU A 211 11.44 30.21 0.29
CA GLU A 211 11.32 31.21 1.37
C GLU A 211 10.01 31.09 2.12
N GLU A 212 8.89 30.87 1.42
CA GLU A 212 7.65 30.41 2.05
C GLU A 212 7.87 29.20 2.97
N ARG A 213 8.60 28.19 2.47
CA ARG A 213 8.88 26.94 3.20
C ARG A 213 9.85 27.16 4.35
N LYS A 214 10.78 28.13 4.27
CA LYS A 214 11.63 28.57 5.39
C LYS A 214 10.78 29.24 6.46
N LEU A 215 9.92 30.19 6.09
CA LEU A 215 9.04 30.93 7.00
C LEU A 215 8.05 29.99 7.74
N LYS A 216 7.35 29.12 7.00
CA LYS A 216 6.40 28.13 7.53
C LYS A 216 7.07 27.08 8.44
N ARG A 217 8.39 26.87 8.34
CA ARG A 217 9.18 26.06 9.30
C ARG A 217 9.50 26.83 10.58
N VAL A 218 9.95 28.09 10.48
CA VAL A 218 10.28 28.94 11.64
C VAL A 218 9.04 29.17 12.51
N GLN A 219 7.90 29.51 11.90
CA GLN A 219 6.61 29.65 12.60
C GLN A 219 6.22 28.36 13.36
N ARG A 220 6.38 27.19 12.73
CA ARG A 220 6.11 25.89 13.37
C ARG A 220 7.06 25.58 14.51
N GLN A 221 8.34 25.95 14.38
CA GLN A 221 9.32 25.79 15.44
C GLN A 221 8.96 26.65 16.66
N GLN A 222 8.65 27.94 16.46
CA GLN A 222 8.23 28.85 17.53
C GLN A 222 6.94 28.38 18.21
N ALA A 223 5.97 27.84 17.46
CA ALA A 223 4.75 27.26 18.04
C ALA A 223 5.06 26.01 18.90
N LEU A 224 5.96 25.13 18.44
CA LEU A 224 6.41 23.96 19.21
C LEU A 224 7.22 24.35 20.45
N GLU A 225 7.98 25.45 20.40
CA GLU A 225 8.74 25.97 21.55
C GLU A 225 7.82 26.57 22.62
N ARG A 226 6.75 27.28 22.22
CA ARG A 226 5.70 27.72 23.16
C ARG A 226 4.98 26.55 23.84
N ILE A 227 4.49 25.58 23.06
CA ILE A 227 3.81 24.39 23.59
C ILE A 227 4.74 23.63 24.56
N LYS A 228 6.03 23.51 24.26
CA LYS A 228 7.02 22.89 25.16
C LYS A 228 7.29 23.66 26.45
N ALA A 229 7.13 24.98 26.45
CA ALA A 229 7.24 25.83 27.64
C ALA A 229 5.93 25.83 28.47
N GLU A 230 4.79 25.60 27.83
CA GLU A 230 3.47 25.43 28.46
C GLU A 230 3.25 24.01 29.01
N CYS A 231 3.96 23.00 28.50
CA CYS A 231 3.99 21.67 29.10
C CYS A 231 4.55 21.75 30.54
N PRO A 232 3.81 21.28 31.57
CA PRO A 232 4.35 21.18 32.91
C PRO A 232 5.57 20.24 32.95
N GLY A 233 6.46 20.50 33.90
CA GLY A 233 7.72 19.77 34.04
C GLY A 233 7.51 18.27 34.28
N LYS A 234 8.51 17.48 33.94
CA LYS A 234 8.45 16.01 34.11
C LYS A 234 8.38 15.56 35.57
N ASP A 235 8.69 16.50 36.48
CA ASP A 235 8.80 16.31 37.93
C ASP A 235 7.68 17.08 38.69
N THR A 236 6.69 17.64 37.99
CA THR A 236 5.46 18.19 38.60
C THR A 236 4.39 17.11 38.66
N ASP A 237 4.37 16.35 39.76
CA ASP A 237 3.31 15.39 40.09
C ASP A 237 1.94 16.10 40.14
N MET A 238 0.93 15.51 39.50
CA MET A 238 -0.43 16.06 39.52
C MET A 238 -1.09 15.81 40.89
N PRO A 239 -1.85 16.77 41.45
CA PRO A 239 -2.45 16.61 42.78
C PRO A 239 -3.40 15.41 42.85
N ALA A 240 -4.13 15.12 41.78
CA ALA A 240 -5.01 13.96 41.68
C ALA A 240 -4.25 12.61 41.74
N ASP A 241 -3.03 12.54 41.20
CA ASP A 241 -2.20 11.33 41.29
C ASP A 241 -1.65 11.15 42.71
N LEU A 242 -1.27 12.25 43.37
CA LEU A 242 -0.86 12.23 44.79
C LEU A 242 -2.02 11.83 45.73
N GLU A 243 -3.24 12.26 45.43
CA GLU A 243 -4.46 11.82 46.13
C GLU A 243 -4.79 10.35 45.86
N ALA A 244 -4.68 9.89 44.62
CA ALA A 244 -4.85 8.48 44.27
C ALA A 244 -3.80 7.58 44.94
N ILE A 245 -2.55 8.03 45.06
CA ILE A 245 -1.48 7.33 45.78
C ILE A 245 -1.78 7.26 47.29
N LYS A 246 -2.25 8.34 47.92
CA LYS A 246 -2.68 8.33 49.34
C LYS A 246 -3.83 7.37 49.56
N TYR A 247 -4.90 7.49 48.78
CA TYR A 247 -6.05 6.59 48.84
C TYR A 247 -5.64 5.12 48.65
N ALA A 248 -4.73 4.84 47.71
CA ALA A 248 -4.20 3.51 47.49
C ALA A 248 -3.32 3.01 48.65
N LEU A 249 -2.54 3.87 49.32
CA LEU A 249 -1.78 3.48 50.51
C LEU A 249 -2.67 3.21 51.72
N GLU A 250 -3.75 3.97 51.89
CA GLU A 250 -4.71 3.85 53.00
C GLU A 250 -5.65 2.64 52.83
N ASN A 251 -6.07 2.34 51.60
CA ASN A 251 -7.08 1.30 51.31
C ASN A 251 -6.50 -0.02 50.75
N LYS A 252 -5.19 -0.10 50.51
CA LYS A 252 -4.51 -1.36 50.16
C LYS A 252 -4.38 -2.24 51.41
N GLY A 253 -5.25 -3.25 51.50
CA GLY A 253 -5.13 -4.30 52.51
C GLY A 253 -3.76 -4.99 52.50
N ASP A 254 -3.37 -5.55 53.64
CA ASP A 254 -2.09 -6.22 53.84
C ASP A 254 -2.06 -7.61 53.17
N TYR A 255 -1.98 -7.61 51.83
CA TYR A 255 -1.93 -8.80 50.98
C TYR A 255 -0.60 -9.55 51.10
N ARG A 256 -0.38 -10.19 52.26
CA ARG A 256 0.74 -11.11 52.48
C ARG A 256 0.55 -12.36 51.62
N LEU A 257 1.19 -12.36 50.45
CA LEU A 257 1.29 -13.55 49.61
C LEU A 257 1.88 -14.71 50.44
N LYS A 258 1.10 -15.78 50.59
CA LYS A 258 1.55 -17.00 51.24
C LYS A 258 2.57 -17.69 50.34
N MET A 259 3.84 -17.34 50.50
CA MET A 259 4.96 -18.06 49.91
C MET A 259 4.87 -19.52 50.37
N GLY A 260 4.63 -20.42 49.42
CA GLY A 260 4.48 -21.85 49.70
C GLY A 260 5.80 -22.48 50.14
N ALA A 261 5.70 -23.46 51.03
CA ALA A 261 6.71 -24.49 51.22
C ALA A 261 6.49 -25.63 50.22
#